data_AF-A0A922MZ35-F1
#
_entry.id   AF-A0A922MZ35-F1
#
_cell.length_a   1.000
_cell.length_b   1.000
_cell.length_c   1.000
_cell.angle_alpha   90.00
_cell.angle_beta   90.00
_cell.angle_gamma   90.00
#
_symmetry.space_group_name_H-M   'P 1'
#
loop_
_entity.id
_entity.type
_entity.pdbx_description
1 polymer ?
#
loop_
_entity_poly.entity_id
_entity_poly.type
_entity_poly.pdbx_seq_one_letter_code
_entity_poly.pdbx_strand_id
1 'polypeptide(L)'
;MDVFIIAPSHVTISGPSEARVGDPVPLTCSTAPSNPAADIKWLVLGKHHKEASNRTVISPEGGWITTSNITVVVEPNKRSIVVVCHGINGQLTENVVATHTINVL
;
A
#
# COMPACT_ATOMS: atom_id res chain seq x y z
N MET A 1 7.15 -32.20 2.50
CA MET A 1 7.89 -30.92 2.52
C MET A 1 6.86 -29.85 2.81
N ASP A 2 6.86 -29.31 4.01
CA ASP A 2 5.92 -28.27 4.41
C ASP A 2 6.29 -26.96 3.70
N VAL A 3 5.32 -26.33 3.04
CA VAL A 3 5.48 -24.99 2.46
C VAL A 3 5.37 -23.99 3.59
N PHE A 4 6.46 -23.28 3.89
CA PHE A 4 6.47 -22.27 4.95
C PHE A 4 5.84 -20.97 4.45
N ILE A 5 4.68 -20.62 5.00
CA ILE A 5 3.90 -19.43 4.64
C ILE A 5 4.21 -18.30 5.62
N ILE A 6 4.58 -17.14 5.10
CA ILE A 6 5.00 -15.96 5.86
C ILE A 6 4.17 -14.75 5.39
N ALA A 7 3.38 -14.18 6.31
CA ALA A 7 2.80 -12.86 6.10
C ALA A 7 3.91 -11.79 6.11
N PRO A 8 3.79 -10.72 5.31
CA PRO A 8 4.67 -9.57 5.49
C PRO A 8 4.49 -9.02 6.91
N SER A 9 5.59 -8.79 7.63
CA SER A 9 5.54 -8.28 9.02
C SER A 9 5.01 -6.85 9.11
N HIS A 10 5.15 -6.08 8.03
CA HIS A 10 4.61 -4.73 7.90
C HIS A 10 4.48 -4.35 6.43
N VAL A 11 3.79 -3.23 6.19
CA VAL A 11 3.82 -2.47 4.95
C VAL A 11 4.22 -1.02 5.26
N THR A 12 4.87 -0.35 4.32
CA THR A 12 5.24 1.07 4.44
C THR A 12 4.62 1.85 3.30
N ILE A 13 4.11 3.06 3.58
CA ILE A 13 3.64 4.01 2.56
C ILE A 13 4.61 5.18 2.52
N SER A 14 4.97 5.63 1.32
CA SER A 14 5.79 6.82 1.09
C SER A 14 5.15 7.73 0.04
N GLY A 15 5.25 9.04 0.25
CA GLY A 15 4.81 10.08 -0.66
C GLY A 15 4.50 11.39 0.09
N PRO A 16 3.98 12.42 -0.60
CA PRO A 16 3.69 13.71 0.02
C PRO A 16 2.69 13.60 1.18
N SER A 17 2.88 14.39 2.24
CA SER A 17 1.94 14.48 3.37
C SER A 17 1.07 15.75 3.32
N GLU A 18 1.29 16.60 2.33
CA GLU A 18 0.54 17.84 2.10
C GLU A 18 0.36 18.06 0.60
N ALA A 19 -0.80 18.58 0.19
CA ALA A 19 -1.11 18.87 -1.21
C ALA A 19 -2.25 19.91 -1.32
N ARG A 20 -2.33 20.61 -2.45
CA ARG A 20 -3.44 21.53 -2.75
C ARG A 20 -4.55 20.80 -3.49
N VAL A 21 -5.76 21.36 -3.46
CA VAL A 21 -6.88 20.88 -4.27
C VAL A 21 -6.48 20.82 -5.74
N GLY A 22 -6.72 19.67 -6.38
CA GLY A 22 -6.37 19.39 -7.77
C GLY A 22 -4.98 18.79 -7.98
N ASP A 23 -4.09 18.79 -6.96
CA ASP A 23 -2.76 18.20 -7.11
C ASP A 23 -2.84 16.69 -7.30
N PRO A 24 -2.03 16.11 -8.22
CA PRO A 24 -1.79 14.68 -8.26
C PRO A 24 -0.75 14.29 -7.20
N VAL A 25 -1.13 13.41 -6.29
CA VAL A 25 -0.28 12.95 -5.18
C VAL A 25 0.16 11.51 -5.44
N PRO A 26 1.40 11.28 -5.91
CA PRO A 26 1.93 9.94 -6.10
C PRO A 26 2.27 9.32 -4.73
N LEU A 27 1.81 8.08 -4.52
CA LEU A 27 2.11 7.30 -3.33
C LEU A 27 2.65 5.93 -3.75
N THR A 28 3.56 5.40 -2.93
CA THR A 28 4.12 4.05 -3.06
C THR A 28 3.89 3.30 -1.77
N CYS A 29 3.48 2.03 -1.86
CA CYS A 29 3.48 1.10 -0.75
C CYS A 29 4.41 -0.07 -1.03
N SER A 30 5.14 -0.53 -0.01
CA SER A 30 5.99 -1.72 -0.09
C SER A 30 5.73 -2.65 1.09
N THR A 31 5.74 -3.96 0.84
CA THR A 31 5.68 -4.97 1.90
C THR A 31 7.07 -5.25 2.47
N ALA A 32 7.13 -5.73 3.71
CA ALA A 32 8.24 -6.57 4.14
C ALA A 32 8.28 -7.88 3.30
N PRO A 33 9.40 -8.63 3.31
CA PRO A 33 9.44 -9.94 2.65
C PRO A 33 8.34 -10.88 3.13
N SER A 34 7.72 -11.59 2.19
CA SER A 34 6.58 -12.51 2.40
C SER A 34 6.74 -13.77 1.56
N ASN A 35 6.08 -14.86 1.92
CA ASN A 35 6.05 -16.09 1.14
C ASN A 35 4.69 -16.79 1.26
N PRO A 36 3.94 -17.03 0.17
CA PRO A 36 4.13 -16.46 -1.17
C PRO A 36 4.12 -14.93 -1.17
N ALA A 37 4.42 -14.31 -2.31
CA ALA A 37 4.34 -12.87 -2.46
C ALA A 37 2.95 -12.33 -2.04
N ALA A 38 2.94 -11.32 -1.19
CA ALA A 38 1.71 -10.64 -0.80
C ALA A 38 1.20 -9.73 -1.93
N ASP A 39 -0.12 -9.60 -2.03
CA ASP A 39 -0.79 -8.59 -2.83
C ASP A 39 -0.92 -7.27 -2.04
N ILE A 40 -0.98 -6.15 -2.75
CA ILE A 40 -1.31 -4.84 -2.18
C ILE A 40 -2.70 -4.40 -2.64
N LYS A 41 -3.53 -3.98 -1.68
CA LYS A 41 -4.80 -3.28 -1.94
C LYS A 41 -4.83 -1.93 -1.25
N TRP A 42 -5.39 -0.95 -1.94
CA TRP A 42 -5.48 0.43 -1.47
C TRP A 42 -6.90 0.83 -1.13
N LEU A 43 -7.04 1.59 -0.03
CA LEU A 43 -8.22 2.38 0.27
C LEU A 43 -7.84 3.85 0.27
N VAL A 44 -8.61 4.67 -0.44
CA VAL A 44 -8.50 6.14 -0.43
C VAL A 44 -9.85 6.66 0.05
N LEU A 45 -9.86 7.45 1.14
CA LEU A 45 -11.09 7.92 1.79
C LEU A 45 -12.08 6.77 2.10
N GLY A 46 -11.55 5.62 2.52
CA GLY A 46 -12.34 4.42 2.85
C GLY A 46 -12.90 3.66 1.65
N LYS A 47 -12.56 4.04 0.40
CA LYS A 47 -13.01 3.37 -0.83
C LYS A 47 -11.86 2.67 -1.53
N HIS A 48 -12.13 1.50 -2.10
CA HIS A 48 -11.13 0.77 -2.90
C HIS A 48 -10.64 1.61 -4.08
N HIS A 49 -9.33 1.78 -4.16
CA HIS A 49 -8.67 2.39 -5.30
C HIS A 49 -8.31 1.31 -6.31
N LYS A 50 -8.77 1.45 -7.56
CA LYS A 50 -8.65 0.42 -8.60
C LYS A 50 -7.41 0.57 -9.46
N GLU A 51 -6.94 1.79 -9.66
CA GLU A 51 -5.81 2.11 -10.53
C GLU A 51 -4.51 2.04 -9.74
N ALA A 52 -3.94 0.84 -9.65
CA ALA A 52 -2.69 0.60 -8.95
C ALA A 52 -1.73 -0.22 -9.82
N SER A 53 -0.45 0.13 -9.79
CA SER A 53 0.58 -0.77 -10.29
C SER A 53 0.91 -1.81 -9.22
N ASN A 54 1.42 -2.97 -9.61
CA ASN A 54 1.96 -3.98 -8.71
C ASN A 54 3.23 -4.55 -9.31
N ARG A 55 4.30 -4.63 -8.52
CA ARG A 55 5.56 -5.23 -8.90
C ARG A 55 6.10 -6.05 -7.73
N THR A 56 6.51 -7.27 -8.02
CA THR A 56 7.11 -8.17 -7.03
C THR A 56 8.57 -8.42 -7.38
N VAL A 57 9.43 -8.43 -6.37
CA VAL A 57 10.85 -8.75 -6.48
C VAL A 57 11.25 -9.75 -5.40
N ILE A 58 12.30 -10.53 -5.67
CA ILE A 58 12.89 -11.44 -4.67
C ILE A 58 13.65 -10.60 -3.64
N SER A 59 13.43 -10.87 -2.36
CA SER A 59 14.21 -10.26 -1.28
C SER A 59 15.55 -10.98 -1.10
N PRO A 60 16.66 -10.25 -0.84
CA PRO A 60 17.94 -10.84 -0.45
C PRO A 60 17.86 -11.69 0.84
N GLU A 61 16.90 -11.38 1.71
CA GLU A 61 16.62 -12.09 2.96
C GLU A 61 15.74 -13.34 2.74
N GLY A 62 15.29 -13.58 1.51
CA GLY A 62 14.37 -14.63 1.13
C GLY A 62 12.91 -14.17 1.06
N GLY A 63 12.10 -14.91 0.29
CA GLY A 63 10.73 -14.52 -0.02
C GLY A 63 10.65 -13.37 -1.03
N TRP A 64 9.52 -12.67 -1.02
CA TRP A 64 9.18 -11.65 -2.00
C TRP A 64 8.72 -10.35 -1.35
N ILE A 65 9.18 -9.24 -1.92
CA ILE A 65 8.71 -7.89 -1.64
C ILE A 65 7.79 -7.48 -2.78
N THR A 66 6.59 -7.03 -2.44
CA THR A 66 5.66 -6.43 -3.41
C THR A 66 5.61 -4.92 -3.19
N THR A 67 5.67 -4.17 -4.27
CA THR A 67 5.56 -2.71 -4.31
C THR A 67 4.40 -2.32 -5.21
N SER A 68 3.60 -1.36 -4.76
CA SER A 68 2.45 -0.83 -5.50
C SER A 68 2.45 0.68 -5.50
N ASN A 69 2.14 1.29 -6.64
CA ASN A 69 2.03 2.74 -6.76
C ASN A 69 0.62 3.14 -7.16
N ILE A 70 0.16 4.25 -6.60
CA ILE A 70 -1.10 4.92 -6.96
C ILE A 70 -0.87 6.41 -7.11
N THR A 71 -1.81 7.09 -7.77
CA THR A 71 -1.89 8.55 -7.77
C THR A 71 -3.26 8.96 -7.26
N VAL A 72 -3.29 9.80 -6.23
CA VAL A 72 -4.53 10.34 -5.67
C VAL A 72 -4.67 11.79 -6.06
N VAL A 73 -5.83 12.19 -6.58
CA VAL A 73 -6.13 13.60 -6.86
C VAL A 73 -6.86 14.19 -5.66
N VAL A 74 -6.42 15.37 -5.22
CA VAL A 74 -7.05 16.05 -4.08
C VAL A 74 -8.40 16.63 -4.47
N GLU A 75 -9.49 16.03 -3.96
CA GLU A 75 -10.85 16.51 -4.17
C GLU A 75 -11.12 17.84 -3.42
N PRO A 76 -11.93 18.75 -4.00
CA PRO A 76 -12.40 19.93 -3.29
C PRO A 76 -13.17 19.57 -2.00
N ASN A 77 -13.17 20.49 -1.02
CA ASN A 77 -13.89 20.37 0.25
C ASN A 77 -13.40 19.24 1.19
N LYS A 78 -12.23 18.65 0.94
CA LYS A 78 -11.54 17.77 1.89
C LYS A 78 -10.48 18.57 2.64
N ARG A 79 -10.38 18.37 3.95
CA ARG A 79 -9.28 18.91 4.78
C ARG A 79 -8.09 17.96 4.85
N SER A 80 -8.35 16.68 4.65
CA SER A 80 -7.33 15.65 4.57
C SER A 80 -7.83 14.46 3.76
N ILE A 81 -6.88 13.69 3.26
CA ILE A 81 -7.10 12.44 2.56
C ILE A 81 -6.36 11.34 3.32
N VAL A 82 -7.12 10.38 3.82
CA VAL A 82 -6.57 9.19 4.48
C VAL A 82 -6.44 8.09 3.44
N VAL A 83 -5.23 7.56 3.32
CA VAL A 83 -4.87 6.45 2.43
C VAL A 83 -4.41 5.27 3.28
N VAL A 84 -4.96 4.09 3.00
CA VAL A 84 -4.60 2.85 3.68
C VAL A 84 -4.07 1.86 2.65
N CYS A 85 -2.92 1.27 2.95
CA CYS A 85 -2.35 0.15 2.21
C CYS A 85 -2.56 -1.13 3.01
N HIS A 86 -3.11 -2.16 2.38
CA HIS A 86 -3.24 -3.50 2.92
C HIS A 86 -2.24 -4.43 2.21
N GLY A 87 -1.35 -5.07 2.98
CA GLY A 87 -0.54 -6.20 2.53
C GLY A 87 -1.25 -7.51 2.83
N ILE A 88 -1.56 -8.29 1.80
CA ILE A 88 -2.43 -9.48 1.87
C ILE A 88 -1.66 -10.69 1.40
N ASN A 89 -1.40 -11.66 2.28
CA ASN A 89 -0.95 -12.98 1.86
C ASN A 89 -2.18 -13.87 1.64
N GLY A 90 -2.46 -14.27 0.40
CA GLY A 90 -3.69 -14.97 0.03
C GLY A 90 -3.92 -16.34 0.68
N GLN A 91 -2.93 -16.87 1.39
CA GLN A 91 -3.04 -18.13 2.15
C GLN A 91 -3.32 -17.90 3.65
N LEU A 92 -3.33 -16.66 4.11
CA LEU A 92 -3.54 -16.27 5.50
C LEU A 92 -4.78 -15.39 5.62
N THR A 93 -5.43 -15.40 6.78
CA THR A 93 -6.62 -14.59 7.05
C THR A 93 -6.28 -13.17 7.50
N GLU A 94 -5.09 -12.98 8.07
CA GLU A 94 -4.65 -11.69 8.61
C GLU A 94 -3.99 -10.84 7.52
N ASN A 95 -4.32 -9.54 7.55
CA ASN A 95 -3.74 -8.54 6.67
C ASN A 95 -2.94 -7.55 7.51
N VAL A 96 -1.79 -7.12 7.02
CA VAL A 96 -1.04 -6.00 7.62
C VAL A 96 -1.44 -4.69 6.95
N VAL A 97 -1.48 -3.62 7.73
CA VAL A 97 -1.96 -2.32 7.25
C VAL A 97 -1.02 -1.19 7.63
N ALA A 98 -0.90 -0.21 6.73
CA ALA A 98 -0.31 1.09 7.02
C ALA A 98 -1.27 2.19 6.59
N THR A 99 -1.24 3.32 7.29
CA THR A 99 -2.06 4.49 7.02
C THR A 99 -1.17 5.70 6.77
N HIS A 100 -1.49 6.47 5.74
CA HIS A 100 -0.85 7.74 5.40
C HIS A 100 -1.92 8.82 5.30
N THR A 101 -1.63 10.01 5.82
CA THR A 101 -2.56 11.15 5.77
C THR A 101 -1.93 12.28 4.97
N ILE A 102 -2.65 12.74 3.95
CA ILE A 102 -2.31 13.93 3.17
C ILE A 102 -3.18 15.08 3.67
N ASN A 103 -2.58 16.13 4.20
CA ASN A 103 -3.29 17.35 4.60
C ASN A 103 -3.52 18.25 3.39
N VAL A 104 -4.70 18.88 3.32
CA VAL A 104 -5.05 19.78 2.22
C VAL A 104 -4.74 21.23 2.62
N LEU A 105 -3.94 21.92 1.79
CA LEU A 105 -3.49 23.30 1.99
C LEU A 105 -4.47 24.36 1.46
#